data_AF-A0A4Y2PAC4-F1
#
_entry.id   AF-A0A4Y2PAC4-F1
#
_cell.length_a   1.000
_cell.length_b   1.000
_cell.length_c   1.000
_cell.angle_alpha   90.00
_cell.angle_beta   90.00
_cell.angle_gamma   90.00
#
_symmetry.space_group_name_H-M   'P 1'
#
loop_
_entity.id
_entity.type
_entity.pdbx_description
1 polymer ?
#
loop_
_entity_poly.entity_id
_entity_poly.type
_entity_poly.pdbx_seq_one_letter_code
_entity_poly.pdbx_strand_id
1 'polypeptide(L)'
;MKCLDLEYEPSEWRLLIDSSETSLKAVLLHNGNSFASLPFGHSAHLAENYNDLSMILEKINYQEYRWMICGDFKMLTMLLGQQAGCTKYPCFLCLWDSRAKEPPLNQN
;
A
#
# COMPACT_ATOMS: atom_id res chain seq x y z
N MET A 1 20.10 4.89 -3.07
CA MET A 1 20.83 4.74 -1.78
C MET A 1 22.32 4.48 -2.01
N LYS A 2 23.08 5.44 -2.56
CA LYS A 2 24.56 5.33 -2.73
C LYS A 2 25.35 5.92 -1.54
N CYS A 3 24.66 6.33 -0.49
CA CYS A 3 25.23 7.16 0.58
C CYS A 3 25.57 6.37 1.85
N LEU A 4 25.29 5.06 1.90
CA LEU A 4 25.44 4.25 3.12
C LEU A 4 26.58 3.22 3.03
N ASP A 5 27.26 3.07 1.90
CA ASP A 5 28.31 2.04 1.68
C ASP A 5 27.92 0.62 2.13
N LEU A 6 26.61 0.34 2.13
CA LEU A 6 26.02 -0.96 2.43
C LEU A 6 25.61 -1.63 1.12
N GLU A 7 25.81 -2.94 1.02
CA GLU A 7 25.15 -3.74 -0.01
C GLU A 7 23.64 -3.57 0.15
N TYR A 8 23.04 -2.85 -0.80
CA TYR A 8 21.63 -2.53 -0.77
C TYR A 8 20.88 -3.57 -1.61
N GLU A 9 20.15 -4.43 -0.93
CA GLU A 9 19.29 -5.42 -1.55
C GLU A 9 17.82 -5.00 -1.35
N PRO A 10 17.07 -4.58 -2.39
CA PRO A 10 15.70 -4.10 -2.24
C PRO A 10 14.75 -5.09 -1.56
N SER A 11 14.97 -6.40 -1.74
CA SER A 11 14.13 -7.43 -1.12
C SER A 11 14.23 -7.49 0.41
N GLU A 12 15.29 -6.92 1.00
CA GLU A 12 15.44 -6.80 2.46
C GLU A 12 14.67 -5.61 3.05
N TRP A 13 14.04 -4.78 2.22
CA TRP A 13 13.34 -3.56 2.66
C TRP A 13 11.85 -3.62 2.34
N ARG A 14 11.06 -3.06 3.26
CA ARG A 14 9.62 -2.85 3.13
C ARG A 14 9.31 -1.36 3.17
N LEU A 15 8.43 -0.92 2.28
CA LEU A 15 7.95 0.46 2.25
C LEU A 15 6.68 0.55 3.10
N LEU A 16 6.79 1.17 4.27
CA LEU A 16 5.62 1.55 5.07
C LEU A 16 5.07 2.89 4.54
N ILE A 17 3.82 2.87 4.10
CA ILE A 17 3.05 4.06 3.79
C ILE A 17 2.01 4.24 4.89
N ASP A 18 2.12 5.34 5.60
CA ASP A 18 1.22 5.73 6.68
C ASP A 18 0.59 7.08 6.34
N SER A 19 -0.66 7.26 6.71
CA SER A 19 -1.40 8.48 6.43
C SER A 19 -2.24 8.93 7.62
N SER A 20 -2.49 10.23 7.63
CA SER A 20 -3.47 10.88 8.44
C SER A 20 -4.40 11.68 7.55
N GLU A 21 -5.42 12.33 8.12
CA GLU A 21 -6.36 13.17 7.38
C GLU A 21 -5.68 14.25 6.51
N THR A 22 -4.48 14.70 6.92
CA THR A 22 -3.79 15.83 6.26
C THR A 22 -2.35 15.53 5.87
N SER A 23 -1.84 14.33 6.15
CA SER A 23 -0.43 14.03 5.91
C SER A 23 -0.22 12.63 5.39
N LEU A 24 0.85 12.45 4.64
CA LEU A 24 1.28 11.14 4.14
C LEU A 24 2.77 10.97 4.41
N LYS A 25 3.13 9.81 4.94
CA LYS A 25 4.49 9.45 5.34
C LYS A 25 4.88 8.14 4.68
N ALA A 26 6.10 8.11 4.16
CA ALA A 26 6.72 6.94 3.58
C ALA A 26 8.01 6.65 4.35
N VAL A 27 8.13 5.44 4.89
CA VAL A 27 9.26 5.00 5.70
C VAL A 27 9.74 3.65 5.20
N LEU A 28 11.05 3.49 4.98
CA LEU A 28 11.64 2.20 4.68
C LEU A 28 11.98 1.46 5.97
N LEU A 29 11.55 0.21 6.05
CA LEU A 29 11.77 -0.70 7.17
C LEU A 29 12.63 -1.86 6.71
N HIS A 30 13.71 -2.14 7.43
CA HIS A 30 14.53 -3.32 7.15
C HIS A 30 13.87 -4.58 7.71
N ASN A 31 13.95 -5.69 6.98
CA ASN A 31 13.47 -6.99 7.42
C ASN A 31 14.25 -7.47 8.64
N GLY A 32 13.55 -7.96 9.67
CA GLY A 32 14.19 -8.34 10.94
C GLY A 32 14.69 -7.16 11.79
N ASN A 33 14.42 -5.91 11.40
CA ASN A 33 14.77 -4.69 12.14
C ASN A 33 16.28 -4.57 12.47
N SER A 34 17.15 -5.21 11.68
CA SER A 34 18.61 -5.14 11.85
C SER A 34 19.16 -3.72 11.65
N PHE A 35 18.47 -2.90 10.85
CA PHE A 35 18.77 -1.50 10.64
C PHE A 35 17.61 -0.61 11.12
N ALA A 36 17.95 0.62 11.47
CA ALA A 36 16.96 1.64 11.80
C ALA A 36 16.02 1.92 10.63
N SER A 37 14.79 2.32 10.94
CA SER A 37 13.85 2.79 9.94
C SER A 37 14.37 4.07 9.28
N LEU A 38 14.21 4.16 7.96
CA LEU A 38 14.68 5.29 7.17
C LEU A 38 13.47 6.11 6.70
N PRO A 39 13.30 7.37 7.14
CA PRO A 39 12.25 8.23 6.62
C PRO A 39 12.55 8.50 5.15
N PHE A 40 11.63 8.08 4.27
CA PHE A 40 11.81 8.16 2.83
C PHE A 40 11.06 9.34 2.23
N GLY A 41 9.91 9.70 2.80
CA GLY A 41 9.12 10.84 2.39
C GLY A 41 8.10 11.27 3.44
N HIS A 42 7.80 12.57 3.46
CA HIS A 42 6.75 13.15 4.28
C HIS A 42 6.10 14.29 3.51
N SER A 43 4.77 14.35 3.49
CA SER A 43 4.02 15.52 3.05
C SER A 43 2.92 15.85 4.05
N ALA A 44 2.77 17.14 4.36
CA ALA A 44 1.67 17.67 5.19
C ALA A 44 0.52 18.25 4.34
N HIS A 45 0.57 18.04 3.03
CA HIS A 45 -0.41 18.58 2.08
C HIS A 45 -1.04 17.52 1.20
N LEU A 46 -0.58 16.26 1.31
CA LEU A 46 -1.11 15.14 0.54
C LEU A 46 -2.05 14.34 1.42
N ALA A 47 -3.18 13.95 0.83
CA ALA A 47 -4.22 13.20 1.48
C ALA A 47 -4.29 11.78 0.93
N GLU A 48 -5.13 10.97 1.56
CA GLU A 48 -5.41 9.59 1.14
C GLU A 48 -6.30 9.57 -0.11
N ASN A 49 -5.71 9.84 -1.28
CA ASN A 49 -6.39 9.72 -2.57
C ASN A 49 -5.48 9.09 -3.63
N TYR A 50 -6.08 8.59 -4.71
CA TYR A 50 -5.38 7.88 -5.78
C TYR A 50 -4.29 8.72 -6.46
N ASN A 51 -4.57 10.00 -6.71
CA ASN A 51 -3.66 10.87 -7.43
C ASN A 51 -2.41 11.17 -6.60
N ASP A 52 -2.61 11.51 -5.33
CA ASP A 52 -1.53 11.81 -4.39
C ASP A 52 -0.67 10.58 -4.14
N LEU A 53 -1.29 9.41 -3.96
CA LEU A 53 -0.58 8.14 -3.80
C LEU A 53 0.23 7.78 -5.06
N SER A 54 -0.36 7.92 -6.25
CA SER A 54 0.35 7.67 -7.52
C SER A 54 1.56 8.59 -7.65
N MET A 55 1.39 9.88 -7.37
CA MET A 55 2.47 10.87 -7.43
C MET A 55 3.61 10.51 -6.45
N ILE A 56 3.28 10.05 -5.24
CA ILE A 56 4.31 9.64 -4.27
C ILE A 56 5.06 8.41 -4.77
N LEU A 57 4.37 7.38 -5.26
CA LEU A 57 5.00 6.17 -5.80
C LEU A 57 5.93 6.45 -6.99
N GLU A 58 5.54 7.40 -7.85
CA GLU A 58 6.39 7.89 -8.94
C GLU A 58 7.63 8.62 -8.42
N LYS A 59 7.46 9.55 -7.46
CA LYS A 59 8.58 10.32 -6.90
C LYS A 59 9.60 9.48 -6.15
N ILE A 60 9.17 8.39 -5.50
CA ILE A 60 10.07 7.45 -4.82
C ILE A 60 10.68 6.42 -5.77
N ASN A 61 10.38 6.50 -7.06
CA ASN A 61 10.77 5.56 -8.09
C ASN A 61 10.47 4.10 -7.73
N TYR A 62 9.24 3.84 -7.24
CA TYR A 62 8.86 2.53 -6.74
C TYR A 62 9.05 1.40 -7.79
N GLN A 63 8.90 1.70 -9.08
CA GLN A 63 9.08 0.74 -10.17
C GLN A 63 10.50 0.16 -10.25
N GLU A 64 11.52 0.93 -9.85
CA GLU A 64 12.91 0.46 -9.83
C GLU A 64 13.14 -0.52 -8.67
N TYR A 65 12.68 -0.18 -7.47
CA TYR A 65 13.01 -0.93 -6.26
C TYR A 65 12.04 -2.06 -5.93
N ARG A 66 10.76 -1.92 -6.29
CA ARG A 66 9.68 -2.88 -6.05
C ARG A 66 9.64 -3.42 -4.61
N TRP A 67 9.87 -2.54 -3.64
CA TRP A 67 9.76 -2.88 -2.22
C TRP A 67 8.41 -3.48 -1.89
N MET A 68 8.35 -4.40 -0.95
CA MET A 68 7.07 -4.85 -0.43
C MET A 68 6.39 -3.69 0.32
N ILE A 69 5.17 -3.32 -0.08
CA ILE A 69 4.40 -2.25 0.56
C ILE A 69 3.72 -2.77 1.83
N CYS A 70 3.84 -2.00 2.90
CA CYS A 70 3.14 -2.16 4.16
C CYS A 70 2.33 -0.89 4.43
N GLY A 71 1.18 -1.03 5.06
CA GLY A 71 0.32 0.09 5.41
C GLY A 71 -0.92 -0.42 6.13
N ASP A 72 -1.76 0.49 6.59
CA ASP A 72 -3.07 0.09 7.08
C ASP A 72 -3.91 -0.54 5.95
N PHE A 73 -4.98 -1.25 6.34
CA PHE A 73 -5.81 -1.96 5.38
C PHE A 73 -6.46 -1.02 4.36
N LYS A 74 -6.85 0.20 4.77
CA LYS A 74 -7.46 1.18 3.86
C LYS A 74 -6.46 1.59 2.78
N MET A 75 -5.24 1.92 3.15
CA MET A 75 -4.15 2.23 2.23
C MET A 75 -3.85 1.10 1.25
N LEU A 76 -3.74 -0.13 1.74
CA LEU A 76 -3.52 -1.30 0.88
C LEU A 76 -4.68 -1.50 -0.11
N THR A 77 -5.93 -1.37 0.35
CA THR A 77 -7.11 -1.48 -0.55
C THR A 77 -7.14 -0.37 -1.60
N MET A 78 -6.73 0.85 -1.26
CA MET A 78 -6.61 1.96 -2.22
C MET A 78 -5.54 1.69 -3.27
N LEU A 79 -4.34 1.26 -2.84
CA LEU A 79 -3.25 0.91 -3.76
C LEU A 79 -3.61 -0.25 -4.71
N LEU A 80 -4.48 -1.15 -4.26
CA LEU A 80 -5.02 -2.26 -5.06
C LEU A 80 -6.25 -1.88 -5.91
N GLY A 81 -6.71 -0.63 -5.87
CA GLY A 81 -7.87 -0.16 -6.64
C GLY A 81 -9.23 -0.66 -6.13
N GLN A 82 -9.33 -1.09 -4.88
CA GLN A 82 -10.50 -1.77 -4.32
C GLN A 82 -11.57 -0.81 -3.75
N GLN A 83 -11.31 0.50 -3.69
CA GLN A 83 -12.27 1.48 -3.15
C GLN A 83 -13.54 1.62 -3.99
N ALA A 84 -13.56 1.15 -5.24
CA ALA A 84 -14.71 1.22 -6.14
C ALA A 84 -15.78 0.13 -5.88
N GLY A 85 -15.62 -0.72 -4.86
CA GLY A 85 -16.52 -1.84 -4.52
C GLY A 85 -17.36 -1.65 -3.25
N CYS A 86 -18.11 -2.69 -2.88
CA CYS A 86 -18.94 -2.71 -1.68
C CYS A 86 -18.07 -2.69 -0.41
N THR A 87 -17.99 -1.55 0.28
CA THR A 87 -17.22 -1.34 1.52
C THR A 87 -17.65 -2.24 2.68
N LYS A 88 -18.81 -2.90 2.57
CA LYS A 88 -19.35 -3.80 3.59
C LYS A 88 -18.65 -5.17 3.64
N TYR A 89 -18.01 -5.61 2.54
CA TYR A 89 -17.32 -6.90 2.45
C TYR A 89 -16.08 -6.83 1.51
N PRO A 90 -14.96 -6.25 1.95
CA PRO A 90 -13.72 -6.25 1.16
C PRO A 90 -13.10 -7.66 1.16
N CYS A 91 -13.52 -8.52 0.24
CA CYS A 91 -12.93 -9.86 0.05
C CYS A 91 -11.55 -9.77 -0.65
N PHE A 92 -10.55 -9.24 0.05
CA PHE A 92 -9.15 -9.25 -0.43
C PHE A 92 -8.48 -10.60 -0.21
N LEU A 93 -8.80 -11.30 0.89
CA LEU A 93 -8.20 -12.60 1.25
C LEU A 93 -9.00 -13.81 0.75
N CYS A 94 -10.21 -13.56 0.28
CA CYS A 94 -11.09 -14.59 -0.24
C CYS A 94 -11.11 -14.42 -1.75
N LEU A 95 -10.78 -15.46 -2.53
CA LEU A 95 -11.01 -15.54 -3.99
C LEU A 95 -12.53 -15.53 -4.28
N TRP A 96 -13.23 -14.48 -3.91
CA TRP A 96 -14.66 -14.58 -3.61
C TRP A 96 -15.49 -13.72 -4.53
N ASP A 97 -16.02 -14.43 -5.52
CA ASP A 97 -17.13 -14.05 -6.36
C ASP A 97 -18.44 -13.88 -5.54
N SER A 98 -18.45 -12.91 -4.63
CA SER A 98 -19.65 -12.46 -3.91
C SER A 98 -20.69 -11.84 -4.86
N ARG A 99 -20.40 -11.81 -6.17
CA ARG A 99 -21.31 -11.45 -7.25
C ARG A 99 -22.12 -12.62 -7.78
N ALA A 100 -22.12 -13.79 -7.14
CA ALA A 100 -23.21 -14.74 -7.31
C ALA A 100 -24.52 -14.13 -6.75
N LYS A 101 -25.14 -13.23 -7.52
CA LYS A 101 -26.59 -13.07 -7.50
C LYS A 101 -27.15 -14.38 -8.07
N GLU A 102 -27.12 -15.46 -7.31
CA GLU A 102 -28.04 -16.55 -7.61
C GLU A 102 -29.44 -15.93 -7.48
N PRO A 103 -30.25 -15.91 -8.56
CA PRO A 103 -31.67 -15.67 -8.39
C PRO A 103 -32.16 -16.73 -7.39
N PRO A 104 -33.13 -16.41 -6.51
CA PRO A 104 -33.70 -17.45 -5.66
C PRO A 104 -34.14 -18.59 -6.57
N LEU A 105 -33.59 -19.79 -6.35
CA LEU A 105 -34.12 -20.99 -6.96
C LEU A 105 -35.60 -21.02 -6.59
N ASN A 106 -36.45 -20.79 -7.58
CA ASN A 106 -37.88 -21.00 -7.44
C ASN A 106 -38.04 -22.46 -7.01
N GLN A 107 -38.42 -22.66 -5.76
CA GLN A 107 -38.89 -23.94 -5.27
C GLN A 107 -40.27 -24.16 -5.89
N ASN A 108 -40.30 -24.89 -7.01
CA ASN A 108 -41.49 -25.56 -7.54
C ASN A 108 -41.08 -26.96 -7.98
#